data_AF-A0A834I734-F1
#
_entry.id   AF-A0A834I734-F1
#
_cell.length_a   1.000
_cell.length_b   1.000
_cell.length_c   1.000
_cell.angle_alpha   90.00
_cell.angle_beta   90.00
_cell.angle_gamma   90.00
#
_symmetry.space_group_name_H-M   'P 1'
#
loop_
_entity.id
_entity.type
_entity.pdbx_description
1 polymer ?
#
loop_
_entity_poly.entity_id
_entity_poly.type
_entity_poly.pdbx_seq_one_letter_code
_entity_poly.pdbx_strand_id
1 'polypeptide(L)'
;MVNLFSKNIASNQLLNLPYNSITSQYKSIEFYNEAVNKELKTIYYQHLLFLRAVQTACHSNAIRIYGGLTLILGLAFIPFSLFVLKHFTKILRMCTFLSTLVPYGIFFIEFFNVGQLAENQQIKLNRVLQQLVWYEWNIENRKTYMMLLSRSQNIDSITIGFNQKVNRISLLKNFQIPELKSKSSPTGL
;
A
#
# COMPACT_ATOMS: atom_id res chain seq x y z
N MET A 1 -12.02 -0.64 -0.34
CA MET A 1 -12.23 -0.84 1.11
C MET A 1 -11.46 0.18 1.97
N VAL A 2 -10.12 0.23 1.95
CA VAL A 2 -9.34 1.14 2.84
C VAL A 2 -9.43 2.64 2.51
N ASN A 3 -9.69 2.98 1.24
CA ASN A 3 -9.89 4.38 0.84
C ASN A 3 -11.22 4.95 1.37
N LEU A 4 -12.22 4.08 1.57
CA LEU A 4 -13.46 4.38 2.29
C LEU A 4 -13.19 4.46 3.80
N PHE A 5 -12.33 3.61 4.37
CA PHE A 5 -12.00 3.66 5.80
C PHE A 5 -11.30 4.94 6.21
N SER A 6 -10.22 5.31 5.53
CA SER A 6 -9.51 6.56 5.82
C SER A 6 -10.39 7.81 5.63
N LYS A 7 -11.31 7.80 4.65
CA LYS A 7 -12.31 8.85 4.48
C LYS A 7 -13.34 8.85 5.62
N ASN A 8 -13.89 7.69 5.96
CA ASN A 8 -14.88 7.53 7.02
C ASN A 8 -14.32 7.94 8.37
N ILE A 9 -13.07 7.57 8.70
CA ILE A 9 -12.42 7.98 9.95
C ILE A 9 -12.21 9.49 9.99
N ALA A 10 -11.70 10.08 8.90
CA ALA A 10 -11.47 11.53 8.82
C ALA A 10 -12.78 12.33 8.87
N SER A 11 -13.88 11.80 8.31
CA SER A 11 -15.20 12.43 8.35
C SER A 11 -16.05 12.04 9.56
N ASN A 12 -15.57 11.13 10.43
CA ASN A 12 -16.34 10.66 11.58
C ASN A 12 -16.36 11.77 12.64
N GLN A 13 -17.46 12.51 12.67
CA GLN A 13 -17.69 13.57 13.65
C GLN A 13 -17.50 13.07 15.08
N LEU A 14 -17.85 11.82 15.37
CA LEU A 14 -17.76 11.18 16.69
C LEU A 14 -16.31 11.03 17.15
N LEU A 15 -15.38 10.73 16.23
CA LEU A 15 -13.94 10.60 16.51
C LEU A 15 -13.20 11.94 16.50
N ASN A 16 -13.75 12.96 15.82
CA ASN A 16 -13.12 14.26 15.58
C ASN A 16 -13.84 15.44 16.27
N LEU A 17 -14.59 15.18 17.35
CA LEU A 17 -15.27 16.25 18.10
C LEU A 17 -14.24 17.26 18.63
N PRO A 18 -14.31 18.54 18.24
CA PRO A 18 -13.41 19.57 18.74
C PRO A 18 -13.66 19.82 20.23
N TYR A 19 -12.61 20.20 20.96
CA TYR A 19 -12.69 20.44 22.40
C TYR A 19 -13.39 21.78 22.70
N ASN A 20 -14.51 21.71 23.42
CA ASN A 20 -15.15 22.81 24.11
C ASN A 20 -15.85 22.30 25.39
N SER A 21 -16.24 23.19 26.30
CA SER A 21 -16.83 22.82 27.60
C SER A 21 -18.11 21.97 27.52
N ILE A 22 -18.88 22.12 26.43
CA ILE A 22 -20.10 21.36 26.16
C ILE A 22 -19.76 19.94 25.66
N THR A 23 -18.78 19.82 24.78
CA THR A 23 -18.29 18.54 24.26
C THR A 23 -17.51 17.76 25.30
N SER A 24 -16.83 18.40 26.26
CA SER A 24 -16.17 17.68 27.37
C SER A 24 -17.17 16.98 28.28
N GLN A 25 -18.33 17.61 28.56
CA GLN A 25 -19.42 16.93 29.26
C GLN A 25 -19.98 15.78 28.44
N TYR A 26 -20.19 15.97 27.14
CA TYR A 26 -20.66 14.90 26.25
C TYR A 26 -19.67 13.72 26.14
N LYS A 27 -18.36 13.99 26.16
CA LYS A 27 -17.29 12.97 26.14
C LYS A 27 -17.18 12.17 27.44
N SER A 28 -17.69 12.71 28.55
CA SER A 28 -17.77 12.00 29.84
C SER A 28 -18.97 11.05 29.93
N ILE A 29 -19.91 11.13 28.99
CA ILE A 29 -21.08 10.24 28.94
C ILE A 29 -20.62 8.84 28.52
N GLU A 30 -21.08 7.83 29.25
CA GLU A 30 -20.77 6.42 29.01
C GLU A 30 -21.13 5.97 27.60
N PHE A 31 -22.30 6.40 27.11
CA PHE A 31 -22.78 6.14 25.74
C PHE A 31 -21.82 6.65 24.65
N TYR A 32 -21.21 7.83 24.84
CA TYR A 32 -20.22 8.34 23.88
C TYR A 32 -18.97 7.46 23.86
N ASN A 33 -18.46 7.11 25.04
CA ASN A 33 -17.28 6.26 25.14
C ASN A 33 -17.51 4.86 24.55
N GLU A 34 -18.71 4.31 24.73
CA GLU A 34 -19.11 3.03 24.16
C GLU A 34 -19.21 3.11 22.62
N ALA A 35 -19.79 4.19 22.09
CA ALA A 35 -19.85 4.44 20.65
C ALA A 35 -18.44 4.57 20.03
N VAL A 36 -17.54 5.34 20.66
CA VAL A 36 -16.14 5.45 20.24
C VAL A 36 -15.44 4.08 20.30
N ASN A 37 -15.63 3.31 21.37
CA ASN A 37 -15.04 1.97 21.50
C ASN A 37 -15.50 1.04 20.37
N LYS A 38 -16.79 1.06 20.05
CA LYS A 38 -17.38 0.25 18.98
C LYS A 38 -16.81 0.61 17.60
N GLU A 39 -16.66 1.90 17.31
CA GLU A 39 -16.03 2.38 16.08
C GLU A 39 -14.55 1.97 16.02
N LEU A 40 -13.78 2.18 17.09
CA LEU A 40 -12.36 1.77 17.16
C LEU A 40 -12.19 0.26 16.95
N LYS A 41 -13.02 -0.57 17.59
CA LYS A 41 -13.02 -2.03 17.41
C LYS A 41 -13.35 -2.43 15.97
N THR A 42 -14.31 -1.75 15.35
CA THR A 42 -14.69 -1.99 13.95
C THR A 42 -13.53 -1.68 13.01
N ILE A 43 -12.89 -0.52 13.18
CA ILE A 43 -11.72 -0.10 12.40
C ILE A 43 -10.58 -1.11 12.59
N TYR A 44 -10.33 -1.52 13.84
CA TYR A 44 -9.28 -2.49 14.16
C TYR A 44 -9.53 -3.85 13.52
N TYR A 45 -10.76 -4.38 13.60
CA TYR A 45 -11.13 -5.64 12.98
C TYR A 45 -10.98 -5.61 11.45
N GLN A 46 -11.43 -4.53 10.81
CA GLN A 46 -11.29 -4.36 9.36
C GLN A 46 -9.82 -4.22 8.94
N HIS A 47 -9.01 -3.51 9.73
CA HIS A 47 -7.58 -3.40 9.49
C HIS A 47 -6.89 -4.78 9.61
N LEU A 48 -7.25 -5.58 10.62
CA LEU A 48 -6.75 -6.95 10.77
C LEU A 48 -7.14 -7.85 9.59
N LEU A 49 -8.38 -7.76 9.10
CA LEU A 49 -8.81 -8.52 7.92
C LEU A 49 -8.00 -8.14 6.68
N PHE A 50 -7.76 -6.84 6.48
CA PHE A 50 -6.91 -6.37 5.38
C PHE A 50 -5.47 -6.90 5.51
N LEU A 51 -4.87 -6.81 6.71
CA LEU A 51 -3.53 -7.32 6.95
C LEU A 51 -3.43 -8.82 6.74
N ARG A 52 -4.43 -9.59 7.19
CA ARG A 52 -4.52 -11.03 6.93
C ARG A 52 -4.59 -11.31 5.43
N ALA A 53 -5.39 -10.54 4.68
CA ALA A 53 -5.45 -10.70 3.23
C ALA A 53 -4.08 -10.45 2.56
N VAL A 54 -3.36 -9.39 2.97
CA VAL A 54 -1.99 -9.10 2.50
C VAL A 54 -1.02 -10.22 2.88
N GLN A 55 -1.06 -10.70 4.13
CA GLN A 55 -0.21 -11.79 4.61
C GLN A 55 -0.50 -13.09 3.87
N THR A 56 -1.77 -13.45 3.66
CA THR A 56 -2.17 -14.61 2.86
C THR A 56 -1.68 -14.49 1.42
N ALA A 57 -1.74 -13.28 0.84
CA ALA A 57 -1.17 -13.04 -0.49
C ALA A 57 0.34 -13.27 -0.52
N CYS A 58 1.07 -12.82 0.51
CA CYS A 58 2.52 -13.01 0.62
C CYS A 58 2.93 -14.46 0.94
N HIS A 59 2.16 -15.19 1.76
CA HIS A 59 2.51 -16.53 2.24
C HIS A 59 1.95 -17.65 1.35
N SER A 60 1.00 -17.33 0.47
CA SER A 60 0.54 -18.29 -0.52
C SER A 60 1.67 -18.63 -1.48
N ASN A 61 2.17 -19.86 -1.39
CA ASN A 61 3.19 -20.39 -2.29
C ASN A 61 2.76 -20.26 -3.75
N ALA A 62 1.47 -20.45 -4.04
CA ALA A 62 0.93 -20.23 -5.38
C ALA A 62 1.17 -18.79 -5.85
N ILE A 63 0.79 -17.78 -5.06
CA ILE A 63 0.97 -16.37 -5.43
C ILE A 63 2.45 -16.01 -5.56
N ARG A 64 3.32 -16.53 -4.68
CA ARG A 64 4.77 -16.32 -4.79
C ARG A 64 5.36 -16.92 -6.06
N ILE A 65 4.95 -18.13 -6.43
CA ILE A 65 5.42 -18.84 -7.63
C ILE A 65 4.87 -18.16 -8.89
N TYR A 66 3.56 -17.91 -8.97
CA TYR A 66 2.96 -17.22 -10.12
C TYR A 66 3.51 -15.81 -10.30
N GLY A 67 3.67 -15.05 -9.21
CA GLY A 67 4.29 -13.73 -9.24
C GLY A 67 5.75 -13.79 -9.70
N GLY A 68 6.53 -14.74 -9.18
CA GLY A 68 7.91 -14.97 -9.61
C GLY A 68 8.03 -15.35 -11.08
N LEU A 69 7.19 -16.27 -11.56
CA LEU A 69 7.12 -16.64 -12.98
C LEU A 69 6.73 -15.44 -13.86
N THR A 70 5.77 -14.63 -13.41
CA THR A 70 5.34 -13.43 -14.13
C THR A 70 6.49 -12.44 -14.29
N LEU A 71 7.29 -12.23 -13.24
CA LEU A 71 8.49 -11.39 -13.30
C LEU A 71 9.54 -11.95 -14.27
N ILE A 72 9.83 -13.25 -14.19
CA ILE A 72 10.83 -13.90 -15.06
C ILE A 72 10.38 -13.81 -16.52
N LEU A 73 9.12 -14.14 -16.80
CA LEU A 73 8.54 -14.04 -18.14
C LEU A 73 8.57 -12.59 -18.63
N GLY A 74 8.31 -11.61 -17.76
CA GLY A 74 8.35 -10.19 -18.14
C GLY A 74 9.72 -9.67 -18.46
N LEU A 75 10.72 -10.07 -17.68
CA LEU A 75 12.12 -9.74 -17.97
C LEU A 75 12.60 -10.44 -19.24
N ALA A 76 12.20 -11.69 -19.48
CA ALA A 76 12.53 -12.45 -20.69
C ALA A 76 11.80 -11.92 -21.94
N PHE A 77 10.64 -11.30 -21.77
CA PHE A 77 9.85 -10.73 -22.86
C PHE A 77 10.55 -9.52 -23.51
N ILE A 78 11.34 -8.75 -22.76
CA ILE A 78 12.09 -7.60 -23.29
C ILE A 78 13.12 -8.01 -24.36
N PRO A 79 14.10 -8.90 -24.10
CA PRO A 79 15.04 -9.33 -25.13
C PRO A 79 14.35 -10.09 -26.28
N PHE A 80 13.30 -10.86 -25.98
CA PHE A 80 12.51 -11.55 -27.02
C PHE A 80 11.84 -10.56 -27.97
N SER A 81 11.18 -9.52 -27.45
CA SER A 81 10.54 -8.49 -28.26
C SER A 81 11.57 -7.69 -29.07
N LEU A 82 12.74 -7.39 -28.52
CA LEU A 82 13.84 -6.76 -29.26
C LEU A 82 14.37 -7.65 -30.39
N PHE A 83 14.47 -8.97 -30.18
CA PHE A 83 14.87 -9.93 -31.21
C PHE A 83 13.84 -9.99 -32.35
N VAL A 84 12.55 -10.12 -31.99
CA VAL A 84 11.42 -10.10 -32.93
C VAL A 84 11.44 -8.81 -33.76
N LEU A 85 11.62 -7.66 -33.13
CA LEU A 85 11.69 -6.37 -33.83
C LEU A 85 12.84 -6.29 -34.86
N LYS A 86 13.95 -7.00 -34.66
CA LYS A 86 15.07 -7.02 -35.62
C LYS A 86 14.77 -7.83 -36.88
N HIS A 87 13.95 -8.88 -36.79
CA HIS A 87 13.72 -9.80 -37.91
C HIS A 87 12.56 -9.41 -38.85
N PHE A 88 11.62 -8.59 -38.39
CA PHE A 88 10.44 -8.24 -39.18
C PHE A 88 10.61 -6.98 -40.05
N THR A 89 9.80 -6.89 -41.12
CA THR A 89 9.71 -5.70 -41.98
C THR A 89 9.09 -4.52 -41.23
N LYS A 90 9.21 -3.30 -41.77
CA LYS A 90 8.88 -2.04 -41.06
C LYS A 90 7.43 -1.97 -40.57
N ILE A 91 6.47 -2.48 -41.36
CA ILE A 91 5.03 -2.49 -41.02
C ILE A 91 4.71 -3.60 -40.01
N LEU A 92 5.20 -4.82 -40.23
CA LEU A 92 4.97 -5.92 -39.29
C LEU A 92 5.56 -5.63 -37.91
N ARG A 93 6.72 -4.97 -37.84
CA ARG A 93 7.32 -4.49 -36.58
C ARG A 93 6.35 -3.63 -35.75
N MET A 94 5.72 -2.64 -36.38
CA MET A 94 4.77 -1.74 -35.71
C MET A 94 3.59 -2.54 -35.17
N CYS A 95 3.01 -3.42 -35.99
CA CYS A 95 1.89 -4.26 -35.58
C CYS A 95 2.25 -5.19 -34.42
N THR A 96 3.41 -5.87 -34.48
CA THR A 96 3.87 -6.76 -33.41
C THR A 96 4.20 -6.00 -32.13
N PHE A 97 4.78 -4.80 -32.23
CA PHE A 97 5.04 -3.95 -31.06
C PHE A 97 3.73 -3.54 -30.37
N LEU A 98 2.75 -3.06 -31.14
CA LEU A 98 1.45 -2.64 -30.63
C LEU A 98 0.64 -3.80 -30.06
N SER A 99 0.65 -4.98 -30.69
CA SER A 99 -0.15 -6.11 -30.24
C SER A 99 0.46 -6.87 -29.07
N THR A 100 1.78 -6.82 -28.87
CA THR A 100 2.44 -7.64 -27.84
C THR A 100 3.07 -6.81 -26.71
N LEU A 101 3.78 -5.72 -27.03
CA LEU A 101 4.53 -4.97 -26.03
C LEU A 101 3.65 -4.01 -25.23
N VAL A 102 2.66 -3.40 -25.87
CA VAL A 102 1.72 -2.48 -25.20
C VAL A 102 0.84 -3.22 -24.17
N PRO A 103 0.13 -4.32 -24.50
CA PRO A 103 -0.70 -5.01 -23.51
C PRO A 103 0.13 -5.60 -22.37
N TYR A 104 1.31 -6.14 -22.70
CA TYR A 104 2.21 -6.70 -21.70
C TYR A 104 2.75 -5.63 -20.75
N GLY A 105 3.18 -4.49 -21.29
CA GLY A 105 3.63 -3.35 -20.50
C GLY A 105 2.54 -2.80 -19.58
N ILE A 106 1.30 -2.70 -20.07
CA ILE A 106 0.14 -2.28 -19.26
C ILE A 106 -0.10 -3.28 -18.13
N PHE A 107 -0.18 -4.58 -18.43
CA PHE A 107 -0.39 -5.62 -17.41
C PHE A 107 0.70 -5.59 -16.33
N PHE A 108 1.95 -5.44 -16.74
CA PHE A 108 3.09 -5.38 -15.84
C PHE A 108 3.03 -4.14 -14.94
N ILE A 109 2.71 -2.95 -15.48
CA ILE A 109 2.56 -1.73 -14.69
C ILE A 109 1.40 -1.83 -13.70
N GLU A 110 0.24 -2.35 -14.14
CA GLU A 110 -0.93 -2.54 -13.28
C GLU A 110 -0.62 -3.46 -12.10
N PHE A 111 0.13 -4.53 -12.32
CA PHE A 111 0.56 -5.43 -11.26
C PHE A 111 1.35 -4.71 -10.15
N PHE A 112 2.29 -3.82 -10.50
CA PHE A 112 3.02 -3.01 -9.51
C PHE A 112 2.17 -1.88 -8.91
N ASN A 113 1.20 -1.35 -9.65
CA ASN A 113 0.25 -0.36 -9.13
C ASN A 113 -0.61 -0.93 -8.01
N VAL A 114 -1.07 -2.17 -8.13
CA VAL A 114 -1.86 -2.86 -7.09
C VAL A 114 -1.08 -2.94 -5.78
N GLY A 115 0.19 -3.34 -5.83
CA GLY A 115 0.99 -3.43 -4.61
C GLY A 115 1.36 -2.05 -4.03
N GLN A 116 1.59 -1.04 -4.88
CA GLN A 116 1.75 0.35 -4.41
C GLN A 116 0.47 0.90 -3.76
N LEU A 117 -0.70 0.56 -4.30
CA LEU A 117 -1.99 0.95 -3.74
C LEU A 117 -2.13 0.40 -2.32
N ALA A 118 -1.79 -0.88 -2.09
CA ALA A 118 -1.86 -1.50 -0.77
C ALA A 118 -1.02 -0.75 0.28
N GLU A 119 0.23 -0.40 -0.05
CA GLU A 119 1.10 0.38 0.84
C GLU A 119 0.58 1.80 1.08
N ASN A 120 0.15 2.49 0.02
CA ASN A 120 -0.40 3.84 0.12
C ASN A 120 -1.63 3.88 1.04
N GLN A 121 -2.45 2.83 1.05
CA GLN A 121 -3.60 2.71 1.95
C GLN A 121 -3.19 2.58 3.42
N GLN A 122 -2.16 1.80 3.73
CA GLN A 122 -1.63 1.69 5.10
C GLN A 122 -1.02 3.02 5.58
N ILE A 123 -0.25 3.70 4.72
CA ILE A 123 0.32 5.02 5.01
C ILE A 123 -0.79 6.04 5.30
N LYS A 124 -1.84 6.05 4.47
CA LYS A 124 -2.98 6.96 4.63
C LYS A 124 -3.72 6.70 5.94
N LEU A 125 -3.93 5.42 6.30
CA LEU A 125 -4.55 5.05 7.58
C LEU A 125 -3.71 5.56 8.76
N ASN A 126 -2.40 5.29 8.77
CA ASN A 126 -1.50 5.75 9.83
C ASN A 126 -1.54 7.28 9.98
N ARG A 127 -1.50 8.04 8.88
CA ARG A 127 -1.63 9.52 8.92
C ARG A 127 -2.94 9.98 9.53
N VAL A 128 -4.07 9.36 9.13
CA VAL A 128 -5.38 9.73 9.69
C VAL A 128 -5.46 9.40 11.17
N LEU A 129 -4.92 8.25 11.60
CA LEU A 129 -4.88 7.87 13.01
C LEU A 129 -4.08 8.88 13.83
N GLN A 130 -2.94 9.35 13.33
CA GLN A 130 -2.11 10.37 14.00
C GLN A 130 -2.81 11.73 14.18
N GLN A 131 -3.84 12.02 13.39
CA GLN A 131 -4.60 13.27 13.45
C GLN A 131 -5.80 13.23 14.42
N LEU A 132 -6.13 12.05 14.97
CA LEU A 132 -7.26 11.90 15.89
C LEU A 132 -6.97 12.54 17.25
N VAL A 133 -8.00 13.14 17.85
CA VAL A 133 -7.94 13.79 19.18
C VAL A 133 -8.10 12.74 20.30
N TRP A 134 -7.20 11.76 20.33
CA TRP A 134 -7.32 10.56 21.16
C TRP A 134 -7.05 10.79 22.66
N TYR A 135 -6.35 11.86 23.02
CA TYR A 135 -5.95 12.14 24.41
C TYR A 135 -7.15 12.46 25.32
N GLU A 136 -8.30 12.79 24.74
CA GLU A 136 -9.54 13.12 25.45
C GLU A 136 -10.42 11.89 25.72
N TRP A 137 -10.05 10.72 25.20
CA TRP A 137 -10.80 9.49 25.40
C TRP A 137 -10.48 8.83 26.75
N ASN A 138 -11.41 8.00 27.22
CA ASN A 138 -11.19 7.19 28.41
C ASN A 138 -9.98 6.23 28.24
N ILE A 139 -9.52 5.64 29.35
CA ILE A 139 -8.32 4.79 29.36
C ILE A 139 -8.48 3.57 28.42
N GLU A 140 -9.66 2.98 28.35
CA GLU A 140 -9.93 1.81 27.51
C GLU A 140 -9.82 2.13 26.01
N ASN A 141 -10.46 3.21 25.57
CA ASN A 141 -10.43 3.66 24.17
C ASN A 141 -9.01 4.07 23.76
N ARG A 142 -8.27 4.74 24.65
CA ARG A 142 -6.85 5.05 24.43
C ARG A 142 -6.01 3.79 24.24
N LYS A 143 -6.25 2.74 25.03
CA LYS A 143 -5.55 1.46 24.89
C LYS A 143 -5.81 0.81 23.53
N THR A 144 -7.08 0.74 23.10
CA THR A 144 -7.47 0.19 21.79
C THR A 144 -6.87 1.00 20.64
N TYR A 145 -6.90 2.33 20.75
CA TYR A 145 -6.28 3.22 19.77
C TYR A 145 -4.76 3.02 19.67
N MET A 146 -4.06 2.90 20.79
CA MET A 146 -2.60 2.68 20.77
C MET A 146 -2.21 1.34 20.15
N MET A 147 -3.01 0.29 20.35
CA MET A 147 -2.81 -0.98 19.65
C MET A 147 -2.98 -0.83 18.13
N LEU A 148 -4.03 -0.12 17.71
CA LEU A 148 -4.28 0.15 16.29
C LEU A 148 -3.15 0.99 15.67
N LEU A 149 -2.72 2.05 16.36
CA LEU A 149 -1.63 2.93 15.90
C LEU A 149 -0.32 2.15 15.78
N SER A 150 0.09 1.43 16.82
CA SER A 150 1.31 0.62 16.81
C SER A 150 1.32 -0.41 15.67
N ARG A 151 0.17 -1.06 15.41
CA ARG A 151 0.07 -2.00 14.29
C ARG A 151 0.17 -1.30 12.94
N SER A 152 -0.43 -0.12 12.80
CA SER A 152 -0.44 0.64 11.54
C SER A 152 0.89 1.27 11.15
N GLN A 153 1.85 1.37 12.09
CA GLN A 153 3.20 1.88 11.82
C GLN A 153 4.04 0.92 10.96
N ASN A 154 3.76 -0.38 11.03
CA ASN A 154 4.44 -1.38 10.22
C ASN A 154 3.72 -1.53 8.88
N ILE A 155 4.34 -1.00 7.82
CA ILE A 155 3.83 -1.08 6.46
C ILE A 155 4.19 -2.46 5.90
N ASP A 156 3.23 -3.37 5.90
CA ASP A 156 3.36 -4.70 5.31
C ASP A 156 3.29 -4.58 3.78
N SER A 157 4.44 -4.70 3.12
CA SER A 157 4.56 -4.70 1.66
C SER A 157 4.26 -6.08 1.06
N ILE A 158 3.57 -6.12 -0.09
CA ILE A 158 3.37 -7.37 -0.83
C ILE A 158 4.69 -7.81 -1.43
N THR A 159 5.10 -9.05 -1.15
CA THR A 159 6.33 -9.65 -1.68
C THR A 159 6.04 -10.87 -2.54
N ILE A 160 6.72 -11.00 -3.67
CA ILE A 160 6.64 -12.16 -4.57
C ILE A 160 8.02 -12.77 -4.83
N GLY A 161 8.03 -14.03 -5.25
CA GLY A 161 9.25 -14.78 -5.56
C GLY A 161 10.26 -14.77 -4.41
N PHE A 162 11.47 -14.26 -4.69
CA PHE A 162 12.60 -14.11 -3.76
C PHE A 162 12.48 -12.85 -2.88
N ASN A 163 11.32 -12.64 -2.25
CA ASN A 163 11.05 -11.48 -1.38
C ASN A 163 11.18 -10.11 -2.08
N GLN A 164 10.93 -10.05 -3.39
CA GLN A 164 10.89 -8.76 -4.09
C GLN A 164 9.58 -8.05 -3.77
N LYS A 165 9.69 -6.77 -3.36
CA LYS A 165 8.53 -5.92 -3.10
C LYS A 165 7.82 -5.57 -4.40
N VAL A 166 6.53 -5.90 -4.47
CA VAL A 166 5.65 -5.52 -5.57
C VAL A 166 5.17 -4.10 -5.31
N ASN A 167 6.01 -3.11 -5.53
CA ASN A 167 5.57 -1.72 -5.53
C ASN A 167 6.34 -0.93 -6.59
N ARG A 168 5.74 0.16 -7.06
CA ARG A 168 6.30 0.96 -8.16
C ARG A 168 7.66 1.56 -7.78
N ILE A 169 7.85 1.93 -6.51
CA ILE A 169 9.11 2.49 -6.02
C ILE A 169 10.25 1.47 -6.14
N SER A 170 10.00 0.21 -5.79
CA SER A 170 10.97 -0.89 -5.86
C SER A 170 11.26 -1.26 -7.30
N LEU A 171 10.24 -1.23 -8.18
CA LEU A 171 10.43 -1.39 -9.61
C LEU A 171 11.39 -0.34 -10.18
N LEU A 172 11.15 0.94 -9.88
CA LEU A 172 11.98 2.04 -10.34
C LEU A 172 13.41 1.94 -9.78
N LYS A 173 13.58 1.51 -8.53
CA LYS A 173 14.92 1.27 -7.94
C LYS A 173 15.69 0.17 -8.68
N ASN A 174 15.01 -0.88 -9.12
CA ASN A 174 15.64 -1.97 -9.86
C ASN A 174 15.99 -1.58 -11.31
N PHE A 175 15.25 -0.65 -11.92
CA PHE A 175 15.54 -0.12 -13.26
C PHE A 175 16.50 1.08 -13.27
N GLN A 176 16.71 1.74 -12.13
CA GLN A 176 17.77 2.74 -11.99
C GLN A 176 19.13 2.03 -12.00
N ILE A 177 19.70 1.90 -13.20
CA ILE A 177 21.07 1.46 -13.46
C ILE A 177 22.02 2.24 -12.52
N PRO A 178 23.01 1.58 -11.88
CA PRO A 178 23.90 2.18 -10.86
C PRO A 178 24.77 3.37 -11.33
N GLU A 179 24.66 3.84 -12.57
CA GLU A 179 25.47 4.93 -13.13
C GLU A 179 25.21 6.32 -12.52
N LEU A 180 24.17 6.50 -11.70
CA LEU A 180 23.90 7.78 -11.02
C LEU A 180 24.31 7.82 -9.54
N LYS A 181 24.84 6.72 -8.98
CA LYS A 181 25.43 6.76 -7.62
C LYS A 181 26.87 7.29 -7.58
N SER A 182 27.56 7.41 -8.71
CA SER A 182 28.95 7.88 -8.77
C SER A 182 29.11 9.40 -8.91
N LYS A 183 28.02 10.17 -9.01
CA LYS A 183 28.07 11.64 -9.20
C LYS A 183 27.50 12.48 -8.07
N SER A 184 27.12 11.88 -6.94
CA SER A 184 26.64 12.64 -5.78
C SER A 184 27.27 12.18 -4.47
N SER A 185 28.58 11.89 -4.47
CA SER A 185 29.40 12.10 -3.27
C SER A 185 29.72 13.60 -3.21
N PRO A 186 29.10 14.38 -2.29
CA PRO A 186 29.71 15.64 -1.92
C PRO A 186 31.05 15.29 -1.28
N THR A 187 32.11 15.78 -1.89
CA THR A 187 33.44 15.87 -1.31
C THR A 187 33.33 16.22 0.17
N GLY A 188 33.87 15.34 1.00
CA GLY A 188 34.14 15.67 2.38
C GLY A 188 35.09 16.85 2.46
N LEU A 189 34.71 17.81 3.28
CA LEU A 189 35.49 18.46 4.33
C LEU A 189 34.54 19.39 5.09
#